data_AF-A0A928AEM0-F1
#
_entry.id   AF-A0A928AEM0-F1
#
_cell.length_a   1.000
_cell.length_b   1.000
_cell.length_c   1.000
_cell.angle_alpha   90.00
_cell.angle_beta   90.00
_cell.angle_gamma   90.00
#
_symmetry.space_group_name_H-M   'P 1'
#
loop_
_entity.id
_entity.type
_entity.pdbx_description
1 polymer ?
#
loop_
_entity_poly.entity_id
_entity_poly.type
_entity_poly.pdbx_seq_one_letter_code
_entity_poly.pdbx_strand_id
1 'polypeptide(L)'
;MNEKLRILMQHENLTASRLAEILEIQPAAISHILKGRNKPSFELVCRIVNRFPQVNPYWLLGDAEEIYNSGAKDATSAPNGTLFDMQNTESPSSAKSDISNLSPDVPISTFGRTDIEKIIIVYRDQTFEELRPKR
;
A
#
# COMPACT_ATOMS: atom_id res chain seq x y z
N MET A 1 10.86 19.20 -1.97
CA MET A 1 11.16 17.84 -1.45
C MET A 1 12.32 17.81 -0.46
N ASN A 2 13.48 18.41 -0.76
CA ASN A 2 14.59 18.55 0.20
C ASN A 2 14.15 19.13 1.56
N GLU A 3 13.26 20.14 1.54
CA GLU A 3 12.69 20.70 2.76
C GLU A 3 11.75 19.73 3.48
N LYS A 4 10.88 19.05 2.73
CA LYS A 4 9.99 18.00 3.26
C LYS A 4 10.78 16.85 3.89
N LEU A 5 11.93 16.49 3.33
CA LEU A 5 12.83 15.50 3.91
C LEU A 5 13.42 15.99 5.25
N ARG A 6 13.75 17.28 5.38
CA ARG A 6 14.18 17.85 6.68
C ARG A 6 13.07 17.80 7.72
N ILE A 7 11.85 18.17 7.33
CA ILE A 7 10.67 18.12 8.21
C ILE A 7 10.42 16.69 8.67
N LEU A 8 10.48 15.72 7.75
CA LEU A 8 10.34 14.30 8.09
C LEU A 8 11.42 13.86 9.08
N MET A 9 12.68 14.23 8.85
CA MET A 9 13.78 13.93 9.77
C MET A 9 13.58 14.55 11.15
N GLN A 10 13.04 15.76 11.23
CA GLN A 10 12.73 16.41 12.51
C GLN A 10 11.60 15.70 13.25
N HIS A 11 10.53 15.33 12.53
CA HIS A 11 9.38 14.67 13.14
C HIS A 11 9.71 13.25 13.63
N GLU A 12 10.51 12.50 12.87
CA GLU A 12 10.98 11.16 13.24
C GLU A 12 12.22 11.20 14.17
N ASN A 13 12.72 12.40 14.51
CA ASN A 13 13.91 12.63 15.33
C ASN A 13 15.16 11.88 14.82
N LEU A 14 15.37 11.89 13.50
CA LEU A 14 16.44 11.19 12.78
C LEU A 14 17.56 12.12 12.32
N THR A 15 18.81 11.66 12.45
CA THR A 15 19.96 12.31 11.81
C THR A 15 20.09 11.88 10.35
N ALA A 16 20.83 12.65 9.54
CA ALA A 16 21.03 12.33 8.12
C ALA A 16 21.70 10.97 7.91
N SER A 17 22.67 10.63 8.77
CA SER A 17 23.34 9.34 8.76
C SER A 17 22.38 8.21 9.09
N ARG A 18 21.54 8.39 10.12
CA ARG A 18 20.57 7.37 10.53
C ARG A 18 19.50 7.13 9.46
N LEU A 19 19.03 8.20 8.81
CA LEU A 19 18.10 8.08 7.69
C LEU A 19 18.74 7.35 6.49
N ALA A 20 20.02 7.59 6.19
CA ALA A 20 20.73 6.87 5.14
C ALA A 20 20.86 5.37 5.46
N GLU A 21 21.12 5.01 6.73
CA GLU A 21 21.13 3.61 7.19
C GLU A 21 19.77 2.94 7.03
N ILE A 22 18.69 3.58 7.48
CA ILE A 22 17.32 3.04 7.40
C ILE A 22 16.90 2.80 5.93
N LEU A 23 17.29 3.72 5.05
CA LEU A 23 17.00 3.63 3.61
C LEU A 23 18.01 2.75 2.87
N GLU A 24 19.05 2.24 3.53
CA GLU A 24 20.11 1.38 2.95
C GLU A 24 20.78 2.02 1.74
N ILE A 25 21.07 3.32 1.82
CA ILE A 25 21.71 4.12 0.77
C ILE A 25 22.98 4.77 1.29
N GLN A 26 23.83 5.21 0.36
CA GLN A 26 25.06 5.91 0.73
C GLN A 26 24.74 7.26 1.42
N PRO A 27 25.38 7.58 2.57
CA PRO A 27 25.15 8.86 3.27
C PRO A 27 25.39 10.10 2.41
N ALA A 28 26.29 10.00 1.42
CA ALA A 28 26.55 11.06 0.45
C ALA A 28 25.29 11.43 -0.36
N ALA A 29 24.45 10.45 -0.73
CA ALA A 29 23.22 10.69 -1.47
C ALA A 29 22.24 11.56 -0.68
N ILE A 30 22.03 11.23 0.60
CA ILE A 30 21.19 12.04 1.50
C ILE A 30 21.79 13.43 1.71
N SER A 31 23.09 13.53 1.95
CA SER A 31 23.77 14.82 2.14
C SER A 31 23.62 15.74 0.92
N HIS A 32 23.75 15.21 -0.29
CA HIS A 32 23.63 15.99 -1.53
C HIS A 32 22.20 16.50 -1.77
N ILE A 33 21.20 15.72 -1.40
CA ILE A 33 19.79 16.10 -1.52
C ILE A 33 19.43 17.17 -0.49
N LEU A 34 19.88 17.01 0.76
CA LEU A 34 19.66 18.02 1.80
C LEU A 34 20.33 19.36 1.44
N LYS A 35 21.49 19.32 0.76
CA LYS A 35 22.17 20.52 0.25
C LYS A 35 21.53 21.12 -1.02
N GLY A 36 20.50 20.50 -1.58
CA GLY A 36 19.72 21.04 -2.70
C GLY A 36 20.41 20.99 -4.06
N ARG A 37 21.54 20.28 -4.19
CA ARG A 37 22.28 20.19 -5.47
C ARG A 37 21.78 19.07 -6.37
N ASN A 38 21.16 18.04 -5.79
CA ASN A 38 20.61 16.90 -6.52
C ASN A 38 19.11 16.75 -6.27
N LYS A 39 18.37 16.40 -7.33
CA LYS A 39 17.01 15.88 -7.19
C LYS A 39 17.07 14.44 -6.65
N PRO A 40 16.16 14.06 -5.74
CA PRO A 40 16.06 12.68 -5.29
C PRO A 40 15.74 11.77 -6.49
N SER A 41 16.39 10.60 -6.55
CA SER A 41 16.04 9.59 -7.54
C SER A 41 14.68 8.99 -7.21
N PHE A 42 13.98 8.46 -8.22
CA PHE A 42 12.73 7.72 -8.01
C PHE A 42 12.92 6.57 -7.02
N GLU A 43 14.04 5.86 -7.11
CA GLU A 43 14.37 4.78 -6.17
C GLU A 43 14.41 5.26 -4.72
N LEU A 44 15.00 6.42 -4.45
CA LEU A 44 15.02 7.00 -3.11
C LEU A 44 13.61 7.29 -2.60
N VAL A 45 12.75 7.85 -3.46
CA VAL A 45 11.35 8.11 -3.12
C VAL A 45 10.65 6.81 -2.73
N CYS A 46 10.78 5.76 -3.55
CA CYS A 46 10.19 4.46 -3.26
C CYS A 46 10.67 3.90 -1.92
N ARG A 47 11.98 4.00 -1.63
CA ARG A 47 12.54 3.54 -0.35
C ARG A 47 11.96 4.32 0.84
N ILE A 48 11.77 5.63 0.71
CA ILE A 48 11.15 6.46 1.76
C ILE A 48 9.71 6.02 1.99
N VAL A 49 8.90 5.92 0.94
CA VAL A 49 7.48 5.51 1.07
C VAL A 49 7.36 4.10 1.65
N ASN A 50 8.26 3.19 1.27
CA ASN A 50 8.27 1.82 1.79
C ASN A 50 8.69 1.72 3.27
N ARG A 51 9.66 2.54 3.71
CA ARG A 51 10.15 2.53 5.10
C ARG A 51 9.31 3.39 6.04
N PHE A 52 8.61 4.38 5.50
CA PHE A 52 7.73 5.28 6.24
C PHE A 52 6.32 5.24 5.65
N PRO A 53 5.60 4.10 5.78
CA PRO A 53 4.26 3.94 5.18
C PRO A 53 3.22 4.90 5.77
N GLN A 54 3.47 5.43 6.97
CA GLN A 54 2.62 6.45 7.57
C GLN A 54 2.70 7.80 6.84
N VAL A 55 3.81 8.08 6.13
CA VAL A 55 4.03 9.35 5.44
C VAL A 55 3.17 9.39 4.19
N ASN A 56 2.49 10.52 3.99
CA ASN A 56 1.69 10.77 2.81
C ASN A 56 2.60 11.00 1.59
N PRO A 57 2.56 10.14 0.56
CA PRO A 57 3.39 10.31 -0.65
C PRO A 57 3.04 11.58 -1.42
N TYR A 58 1.77 12.01 -1.40
CA TYR A 58 1.31 13.25 -2.03
C TYR A 58 1.83 14.48 -1.31
N TRP A 59 2.04 14.41 0.01
CA TRP A 59 2.78 15.45 0.72
C TRP A 59 4.25 15.40 0.34
N LEU A 60 4.88 14.24 0.34
CA LEU A 60 6.32 14.14 0.07
C LEU A 60 6.71 14.67 -1.32
N LEU A 61 5.89 14.39 -2.35
CA LEU A 61 6.17 14.71 -3.75
C LEU A 61 5.40 15.91 -4.31
N GLY A 62 4.17 16.13 -3.85
CA GLY A 62 3.27 17.17 -4.33
C GLY A 62 3.08 18.30 -3.33
N ASP A 63 1.88 18.89 -3.32
CA ASP A 63 1.55 20.09 -2.55
C ASP A 63 0.57 19.83 -1.40
N ALA A 64 0.33 18.56 -1.04
CA ALA A 64 -0.50 18.27 0.12
C ALA A 64 0.14 18.84 1.40
N GLU A 65 -0.70 19.26 2.34
CA GLU A 65 -0.27 19.85 3.62
C GLU A 65 -0.05 18.77 4.70
N GLU A 66 -0.81 17.68 4.64
CA GLU A 66 -0.75 16.61 5.65
C GLU A 66 0.47 15.70 5.46
N ILE A 67 1.39 15.74 6.44
CA ILE A 67 2.62 14.91 6.45
C ILE A 67 2.28 13.42 6.53
N TYR A 68 1.27 13.07 7.32
CA TYR A 68 0.87 11.70 7.59
C TYR A 68 -0.50 11.42 7.02
N ASN A 69 -0.72 10.18 6.58
CA ASN A 69 -2.05 9.74 6.14
C ASN A 69 -3.02 9.80 7.33
N SER A 70 -4.24 10.29 7.11
CA SER A 70 -5.21 10.57 8.18
C SER A 70 -5.65 9.32 8.97
N GLY A 71 -5.31 8.11 8.51
CA GLY A 71 -5.48 6.84 9.22
C GLY A 71 -4.28 6.38 10.09
N ALA A 72 -3.18 7.13 10.14
CA ALA A 72 -1.97 6.75 10.88
C ALA A 72 -1.93 7.24 12.34
N LYS A 73 -3.01 7.86 12.84
CA LYS A 73 -3.05 8.40 14.21
C LYS A 73 -3.27 7.35 15.30
N ASP A 74 -3.54 6.09 14.95
CA ASP A 74 -3.73 5.03 15.94
C ASP A 74 -3.10 3.71 15.47
N ALA A 75 -1.79 3.53 15.73
CA ALA A 75 -1.13 2.22 15.63
C ALA A 75 -0.52 1.76 16.98
N THR A 76 -1.04 2.26 18.11
CA THR A 76 -0.69 1.80 19.46
C THR A 76 -1.83 1.07 20.18
N SER A 77 -2.96 0.80 19.51
CA SER A 77 -3.94 -0.16 20.04
C SER A 77 -4.20 -1.21 18.97
N ALA A 78 -3.67 -2.41 19.19
CA ALA A 78 -4.13 -3.59 18.47
C ALA A 78 -5.65 -3.72 18.68
N PRO A 79 -6.48 -3.64 17.63
CA PRO A 79 -7.83 -4.15 17.76
C PRO A 79 -7.70 -5.66 17.54
N ASN A 80 -7.74 -6.43 18.63
CA ASN A 80 -8.31 -7.77 18.56
C ASN A 80 -9.80 -7.59 18.23
N GLY A 81 -10.07 -7.25 16.98
CA GLY A 81 -11.40 -7.17 16.40
C GLY A 81 -11.68 -8.48 15.67
N THR A 82 -12.07 -9.50 16.42
CA THR A 82 -12.86 -10.61 15.90
C THR A 82 -14.13 -10.01 15.31
N LEU A 83 -14.10 -9.71 14.00
CA LEU A 83 -15.19 -9.09 13.25
C LEU A 83 -16.32 -10.09 12.92
N PHE A 84 -16.27 -11.28 13.50
CA PHE A 84 -17.29 -12.32 13.41
C PHE A 84 -17.39 -13.06 14.74
N ASP A 85 -17.96 -12.42 15.74
CA ASP A 85 -18.42 -13.13 16.94
C ASP A 85 -19.73 -12.51 17.42
N MET A 86 -20.86 -13.00 16.88
CA MET A 86 -22.03 -13.33 17.69
C MET A 86 -23.09 -14.10 16.88
N GLN A 87 -23.26 -15.37 17.23
CA GLN A 87 -24.48 -16.19 17.28
C GLN A 87 -24.29 -17.57 16.62
N ASN A 88 -23.88 -18.55 17.45
CA ASN A 88 -24.81 -19.63 17.74
C ASN A 88 -24.44 -20.34 19.04
N THR A 89 -25.38 -20.38 19.97
CA THR A 89 -25.32 -21.19 21.18
C THR A 89 -25.63 -22.66 20.84
N GLU A 90 -25.06 -23.56 21.63
CA GLU A 90 -25.39 -25.01 21.78
C GLU A 90 -24.50 -26.02 21.01
N SER A 91 -23.47 -26.50 21.73
CA SER A 91 -22.75 -27.78 21.59
C SER A 91 -23.66 -29.01 21.81
N PRO A 92 -23.19 -30.28 21.69
CA PRO A 92 -22.07 -30.88 20.94
C PRO A 92 -22.49 -32.12 20.12
N SER A 93 -21.75 -32.48 19.05
CA SER A 93 -21.64 -33.90 18.64
C SER A 93 -20.42 -34.16 17.75
N SER A 94 -19.68 -35.21 18.12
CA SER A 94 -18.53 -35.78 17.44
C SER A 94 -18.83 -36.29 16.03
N ALA A 95 -17.91 -36.08 15.08
CA ALA A 95 -17.38 -37.12 14.18
C ALA A 95 -16.31 -36.56 13.24
N LYS A 96 -15.20 -37.30 13.11
CA LYS A 96 -14.12 -37.11 12.14
C LYS A 96 -14.60 -37.40 10.71
N SER A 97 -14.09 -36.65 9.74
CA SER A 97 -13.73 -37.17 8.41
C SER A 97 -12.88 -36.17 7.63
N ASP A 98 -11.67 -36.61 7.28
CA ASP A 98 -10.80 -36.06 6.24
C ASP A 98 -11.54 -35.96 4.89
N ILE A 99 -11.12 -35.03 4.02
CA ILE A 99 -10.60 -35.27 2.64
C ILE A 99 -10.57 -33.96 1.82
N SER A 100 -9.40 -33.78 1.20
CA SER A 100 -8.97 -32.90 0.11
C SER A 100 -10.02 -32.42 -0.92
N ASN A 101 -9.91 -31.15 -1.34
CA ASN A 101 -9.67 -30.76 -2.74
C ASN A 101 -9.46 -29.24 -2.90
N LEU A 102 -8.30 -28.86 -3.45
CA LEU A 102 -7.98 -27.51 -3.91
C LEU A 102 -8.66 -27.26 -5.26
N SER A 103 -9.49 -26.23 -5.33
CA SER A 103 -9.85 -25.56 -6.58
C SER A 103 -9.84 -24.05 -6.31
N PRO A 104 -9.16 -23.20 -7.11
CA PRO A 104 -9.27 -21.77 -6.98
C PRO A 104 -10.58 -21.35 -7.65
N ASP A 105 -11.67 -21.40 -6.90
CA ASP A 105 -12.93 -20.80 -7.29
C ASP A 105 -12.79 -19.28 -7.11
N VAL A 106 -12.31 -18.61 -8.15
CA VAL A 106 -12.39 -17.15 -8.23
C VAL A 106 -13.87 -16.84 -8.50
N PRO A 107 -14.56 -16.07 -7.66
CA PRO A 107 -15.95 -15.70 -7.93
C PRO A 107 -15.98 -14.81 -9.18
N ILE A 108 -16.33 -15.40 -10.32
CA ILE A 108 -16.69 -14.67 -11.53
C ILE A 108 -18.06 -14.07 -11.24
N SER A 109 -18.11 -12.81 -10.83
CA SER A 109 -19.35 -12.04 -10.84
C SER A 109 -19.89 -12.01 -12.26
N THR A 110 -20.95 -12.77 -12.52
CA THR A 110 -21.70 -12.73 -13.77
C THR A 110 -22.38 -11.35 -13.87
N PHE A 111 -21.73 -10.41 -14.55
CA PHE A 111 -22.33 -9.14 -14.94
C PHE A 111 -23.54 -9.43 -15.84
N GLY A 112 -24.70 -8.85 -15.53
CA GLY A 112 -25.93 -8.99 -16.32
C GLY A 112 -25.69 -8.59 -17.78
N ARG A 113 -26.12 -9.43 -18.72
CA ARG A 113 -25.76 -9.34 -20.15
C ARG A 113 -26.27 -8.10 -20.88
N THR A 114 -27.16 -7.29 -20.29
CA THR A 114 -27.91 -6.25 -21.03
C THR A 114 -27.29 -4.85 -20.98
N ASP A 115 -26.44 -4.57 -20.00
CA ASP A 115 -25.99 -3.20 -19.71
C ASP A 115 -24.48 -3.00 -19.90
N ILE A 116 -23.81 -3.98 -20.53
CA ILE A 116 -22.36 -3.93 -20.74
C ILE A 116 -22.04 -3.07 -21.97
N GLU A 117 -21.51 -1.86 -21.73
CA GLU A 117 -21.08 -0.94 -22.78
C GLU A 117 -19.72 -1.31 -23.40
N LYS A 118 -18.80 -1.79 -22.56
CA LYS A 118 -17.41 -2.09 -22.95
C LYS A 118 -16.80 -3.16 -22.02
N ILE A 119 -16.01 -4.06 -22.59
CA ILE A 119 -15.16 -5.01 -21.86
C ILE A 119 -13.69 -4.70 -22.21
N ILE A 120 -12.83 -4.63 -21.20
CA ILE A 120 -11.37 -4.47 -21.37
C ILE A 120 -10.67 -5.72 -20.79
N ILE A 121 -9.86 -6.38 -21.60
CA ILE A 121 -9.03 -7.52 -21.21
C ILE A 121 -7.58 -7.05 -21.14
N VAL A 122 -6.94 -7.16 -19.98
CA VAL A 122 -5.54 -6.74 -19.77
C VAL A 122 -4.65 -7.97 -19.58
N TYR A 123 -3.58 -8.07 -20.37
CA TYR A 123 -2.62 -9.15 -20.34
C TYR A 123 -1.41 -8.82 -19.44
N ARG A 124 -0.65 -9.84 -19.05
CA ARG A 124 0.53 -9.68 -18.16
C ARG A 124 1.68 -8.90 -18.81
N ASP A 125 1.76 -8.91 -20.14
CA ASP A 125 2.71 -8.12 -20.91
C ASP A 125 2.29 -6.64 -21.05
N GLN A 126 1.27 -6.22 -20.29
CA GLN A 126 0.71 -4.87 -20.27
C GLN A 126 -0.01 -4.47 -21.58
N THR A 127 -0.24 -5.43 -22.48
CA THR A 127 -1.14 -5.22 -23.61
C THR A 127 -2.60 -5.35 -23.19
N PHE A 128 -3.52 -4.80 -23.98
CA PHE A 128 -4.95 -4.93 -23.70
C PHE A 128 -5.80 -5.02 -24.97
N GLU A 129 -6.96 -5.64 -24.84
CA GLU A 129 -8.01 -5.71 -25.86
C GLU A 129 -9.29 -5.04 -25.37
N GLU A 130 -9.94 -4.28 -26.26
CA GLU A 130 -11.22 -3.62 -26.02
C GLU A 130 -12.30 -4.30 -26.87
N LEU A 131 -13.36 -4.81 -26.23
CA LEU A 131 -14.53 -5.38 -26.88
C LEU A 131 -15.75 -4.50 -26.61
N ARG A 132 -16.41 -4.11 -27.70
CA ARG A 132 -17.71 -3.44 -27.67
C ARG A 132 -18.75 -4.41 -28.22
N PRO A 133 -19.65 -4.95 -27.37
CA PRO A 133 -20.74 -5.78 -27.84
C PRO A 133 -21.56 -5.03 -28.88
N LYS A 134 -21.79 -5.65 -30.05
CA LYS A 134 -22.66 -5.06 -31.08
C LYS A 134 -24.11 -5.21 -30.62
N ARG A 135 -24.88 -4.12 -30.74
CA ARG A 135 -26.34 -4.14 -30.60
C ARG A 135 -26.99 -4.87 -31.78
#